data_AF-E0SNC2-F1
#
_entry.id   AF-E0SNC2-F1
#
_cell.length_a   1.000
_cell.length_b   1.000
_cell.length_c   1.000
_cell.angle_alpha   90.00
_cell.angle_beta   90.00
_cell.angle_gamma   90.00
#
_symmetry.space_group_name_H-M   'P 1'
#
loop_
_entity.id
_entity.type
_entity.pdbx_description
1 polymer ?
#
loop_
_entity_poly.entity_id
_entity_poly.type
_entity_poly.pdbx_seq_one_letter_code
_entity_poly.pdbx_strand_id
1 'polypeptide(L)'
;MVDNINHVATPGRHSSCHSIAPLNRKDKTMPYHYRITLENLTDNRDETPQNRALTFDVINHDDILEIIEKVRSKGILPDSEVAAFCTGLKLFSEVMMTHRKEALFQELAPAFRDFMLRLKRGETA
;
A
#
# COMPACT_ATOMS: atom_id res chain seq x y z
N MET A 1 -73.19 6.92 -2.08
CA MET A 1 -73.48 7.88 -0.99
C MET A 1 -73.34 7.09 0.31
N VAL A 2 -72.11 7.10 0.85
CA VAL A 2 -71.72 7.80 2.11
C VAL A 2 -72.24 7.07 3.34
N ASP A 3 -71.51 6.78 4.40
CA ASP A 3 -70.09 6.81 4.78
C ASP A 3 -70.05 5.86 6.00
N ASN A 4 -69.05 4.99 6.13
CA ASN A 4 -68.83 4.30 7.41
C ASN A 4 -67.41 4.55 7.89
N ILE A 5 -67.32 5.53 8.78
CA ILE A 5 -66.14 5.84 9.57
C ILE A 5 -65.97 4.70 10.58
N ASN A 6 -64.84 3.99 10.52
CA ASN A 6 -64.33 3.30 11.69
C ASN A 6 -62.80 3.36 11.75
N HIS A 7 -62.37 4.16 12.71
CA HIS A 7 -61.30 3.92 13.67
C HIS A 7 -59.96 3.34 13.19
N VAL A 8 -59.01 4.26 13.20
CA VAL A 8 -57.58 4.10 13.51
C VAL A 8 -57.30 2.92 14.46
N ALA A 9 -56.50 1.97 13.98
CA ALA A 9 -55.68 1.09 14.80
C ALA A 9 -54.46 0.62 13.99
N THR A 10 -53.31 1.25 14.21
CA THR A 10 -52.02 0.87 13.62
C THR A 10 -51.33 -0.13 14.56
N PRO A 11 -50.99 -1.36 14.14
CA PRO A 11 -50.15 -2.23 14.95
C PRO A 11 -48.68 -1.82 14.81
N GLY A 12 -48.04 -1.55 15.95
CA GLY A 12 -46.63 -1.25 16.07
C GLY A 12 -45.75 -2.35 15.48
N ARG A 13 -44.81 -1.95 14.62
CA ARG A 13 -43.71 -2.79 14.14
C ARG A 13 -42.69 -2.97 15.25
N HIS A 14 -42.62 -4.15 15.86
CA HIS A 14 -41.41 -4.60 16.54
C HIS A 14 -40.66 -5.57 15.61
N SER A 15 -39.92 -5.00 14.65
CA SER A 15 -38.88 -5.74 13.95
C SER A 15 -37.61 -5.70 14.80
N SER A 16 -37.40 -6.75 15.59
CA SER A 16 -36.15 -7.04 16.28
C SER A 16 -35.04 -7.28 15.24
N CYS A 17 -34.45 -6.21 14.73
CA CYS A 17 -33.22 -6.25 13.96
C CYS A 17 -32.12 -6.76 14.90
N HIS A 18 -31.78 -8.04 14.78
CA HIS A 18 -30.61 -8.60 15.42
C HIS A 18 -29.40 -7.81 14.95
N SER A 19 -28.74 -7.14 15.89
CA SER A 19 -27.49 -6.44 15.66
C SER A 19 -26.46 -7.47 15.23
N ILE A 20 -26.25 -7.60 13.93
CA ILE A 20 -25.11 -8.31 13.37
C ILE A 20 -23.93 -7.39 13.66
N ALA A 21 -23.19 -7.69 14.73
CA ALA A 21 -21.89 -7.09 14.98
C ALA A 21 -21.08 -7.14 13.67
N PRO A 22 -20.42 -6.05 13.25
CA PRO A 22 -19.61 -6.11 12.04
C PRO A 22 -18.56 -7.19 12.25
N LEU A 23 -18.55 -8.17 11.34
CA LEU A 23 -17.47 -9.15 11.26
C LEU A 23 -16.18 -8.34 11.24
N ASN A 24 -15.36 -8.55 12.26
CA ASN A 24 -13.99 -8.11 12.31
C ASN A 24 -13.26 -8.79 11.14
N ARG A 25 -13.33 -8.18 9.95
CA ARG A 25 -12.45 -8.48 8.83
C ARG A 25 -11.07 -8.13 9.35
N LYS A 26 -10.35 -9.11 9.87
CA LYS A 26 -8.90 -9.15 9.65
C LYS A 26 -8.77 -9.11 8.14
N ASP A 27 -8.64 -7.90 7.60
CA ASP A 27 -8.61 -7.67 6.18
C ASP A 27 -7.46 -8.52 5.67
N LYS A 28 -7.81 -9.56 4.91
CA LYS A 28 -6.86 -10.27 4.09
C LYS A 28 -6.58 -9.29 2.97
N THR A 29 -5.73 -8.29 3.26
CA THR A 29 -5.43 -7.19 2.36
C THR A 29 -5.00 -7.83 1.05
N MET A 30 -5.80 -7.62 0.01
CA MET A 30 -5.49 -8.11 -1.32
C MET A 30 -4.15 -7.49 -1.71
N PRO A 31 -3.18 -8.31 -2.16
CA PRO A 31 -1.89 -7.77 -2.54
C PRO A 31 -2.07 -6.84 -3.74
N TYR A 32 -1.24 -5.80 -3.79
CA TYR A 32 -1.25 -4.78 -4.83
C TYR A 32 -0.39 -5.23 -6.00
N HIS A 33 -0.88 -5.03 -7.23
CA HIS A 33 -0.18 -5.38 -8.45
C HIS A 33 0.32 -4.12 -9.14
N TYR A 34 1.60 -4.09 -9.49
CA TYR A 34 2.22 -2.98 -10.19
C TYR A 34 2.94 -3.47 -11.44
N ARG A 35 2.91 -2.65 -12.49
CA ARG A 35 3.81 -2.76 -13.63
C ARG A 35 4.85 -1.67 -13.51
N ILE A 36 6.12 -2.07 -13.52
CA ILE A 36 7.26 -1.16 -13.48
C ILE A 36 7.92 -1.15 -14.86
N THR A 37 8.19 0.04 -15.37
CA THR A 37 9.00 0.26 -16.58
C THR A 37 10.16 1.17 -16.22
N LEU A 38 11.39 0.69 -16.47
CA LEU A 38 12.61 1.48 -16.34
C LEU A 38 13.14 1.77 -17.75
N GLU A 39 13.29 3.05 -18.07
CA GLU A 39 13.78 3.54 -19.35
C GLU A 39 15.04 4.39 -19.14
N ASN A 40 16.07 4.14 -19.94
CA ASN A 40 17.24 5.03 -19.98
C ASN A 40 16.88 6.33 -20.72
N LEU A 41 17.01 7.47 -20.04
CA LEU A 41 16.75 8.80 -20.64
C LEU A 41 18.00 9.40 -21.31
N THR A 42 19.19 9.00 -20.87
CA THR A 42 20.48 9.39 -21.45
C THR A 42 21.41 8.20 -21.46
N ASP A 43 22.10 7.98 -22.58
CA ASP A 43 23.18 7.00 -22.64
C ASP A 43 24.49 7.68 -22.24
N ASN A 44 25.07 7.27 -21.11
CA ASN A 44 26.37 7.79 -20.66
C ASN A 44 27.54 7.07 -21.37
N ARG A 45 27.23 6.22 -22.36
CA ARG A 45 28.22 5.51 -23.18
C ARG A 45 28.16 6.06 -24.59
N ASP A 46 29.31 6.49 -25.07
CA ASP A 46 29.47 7.11 -26.37
C ASP A 46 28.95 6.23 -27.53
N GLU A 47 28.42 6.95 -28.53
CA GLU A 47 28.22 6.64 -29.94
C GLU A 47 26.86 6.11 -30.46
N THR A 48 25.96 5.51 -29.66
CA THR A 48 24.56 5.35 -30.11
C THR A 48 23.58 5.27 -28.94
N PRO A 49 22.54 6.12 -28.86
CA PRO A 49 21.51 6.00 -27.83
C PRO A 49 20.79 4.66 -27.97
N GLN A 50 21.07 3.72 -27.07
CA GLN A 50 20.26 2.51 -26.96
C GLN A 50 19.15 2.84 -25.97
N ASN A 51 17.98 3.24 -26.50
CA ASN A 51 16.73 3.36 -25.75
C ASN A 51 16.34 1.98 -25.19
N ARG A 52 17.00 1.59 -24.10
CA ARG A 52 16.79 0.34 -23.40
C ARG A 52 15.70 0.55 -22.36
N ALA A 53 14.66 -0.25 -22.47
CA ALA A 53 13.60 -0.36 -21.49
C ALA A 53 13.58 -1.76 -20.85
N LEU A 54 13.22 -1.84 -19.58
CA LEU A 54 12.88 -3.07 -18.89
C LEU A 54 11.51 -2.91 -18.24
N THR A 55 10.57 -3.78 -18.60
CA THR A 55 9.23 -3.83 -18.00
C THR A 55 9.04 -5.15 -17.27
N PHE A 56 8.50 -5.10 -16.07
CA PHE A 56 8.16 -6.28 -15.27
C PHE A 56 6.96 -6.01 -14.35
N ASP A 57 6.24 -7.07 -14.01
CA ASP A 57 5.10 -7.02 -13.10
C ASP A 57 5.54 -7.51 -11.71
N VAL A 58 5.06 -6.84 -10.67
CA VAL A 58 5.36 -7.17 -9.27
C VAL A 58 4.09 -7.19 -8.45
N ILE A 59 4.13 -8.00 -7.39
CA ILE A 59 3.13 -8.05 -6.35
C ILE A 59 3.76 -7.47 -5.09
N ASN A 60 3.08 -6.54 -4.42
CA ASN A 60 3.50 -5.98 -3.14
C ASN A 60 2.37 -6.09 -2.12
N HIS A 61 2.71 -6.32 -0.87
CA HIS A 61 1.70 -6.38 0.20
C HIS A 61 1.17 -5.00 0.62
N ASP A 62 1.94 -3.94 0.37
CA ASP A 62 1.54 -2.57 0.70
C ASP A 62 1.20 -1.77 -0.56
N ASP A 63 0.32 -0.76 -0.40
CA ASP A 63 0.05 0.23 -1.43
C ASP A 63 1.25 1.20 -1.55
N ILE A 64 2.07 1.02 -2.58
CA ILE A 64 3.26 1.84 -2.84
C ILE A 64 2.87 3.31 -3.09
N LEU A 65 1.74 3.57 -3.76
CA LEU A 65 1.30 4.93 -4.06
C LEU A 65 0.85 5.65 -2.79
N GLU A 66 0.06 4.97 -1.95
CA GLU A 66 -0.34 5.52 -0.65
C GLU A 66 0.87 5.76 0.27
N ILE A 67 1.86 4.86 0.23
CA ILE A 67 3.11 5.04 0.98
C ILE A 67 3.88 6.27 0.52
N ILE A 68 3.96 6.53 -0.79
CA ILE A 68 4.62 7.74 -1.34
C ILE A 68 3.97 9.00 -0.75
N GLU A 69 2.64 9.08 -0.73
CA GLU A 69 1.92 10.22 -0.13
C GLU A 69 2.18 10.34 1.38
N LYS A 70 2.17 9.21 2.10
CA LYS A 70 2.45 9.17 3.55
C LYS A 70 3.88 9.61 3.86
N VAL A 71 4.87 9.23 3.06
CA VAL A 71 6.27 9.63 3.29
C VAL A 71 6.48 11.09 2.89
N ARG A 72 5.90 11.53 1.78
CA ARG A 72 5.93 12.93 1.33
C ARG A 72 5.40 13.88 2.40
N SER A 73 4.25 13.55 3.00
CA SER A 73 3.63 14.38 4.04
C SER A 73 4.45 14.51 5.33
N LYS A 74 5.43 13.63 5.56
CA LYS A 74 6.33 13.73 6.73
C LYS A 74 7.49 14.70 6.51
N GLY A 75 7.81 15.08 5.27
CA GLY A 75 8.89 16.02 4.97
C GLY A 75 10.29 15.55 5.39
N ILE A 76 10.51 14.25 5.57
CA ILE A 76 11.79 13.67 6.02
C ILE A 76 12.82 13.49 4.89
N LEU A 77 12.39 13.67 3.64
CA LEU A 77 13.21 13.60 2.42
C LEU A 77 12.77 14.71 1.46
N PRO A 78 13.64 15.18 0.55
CA PRO A 78 13.23 16.04 -0.56
C PRO A 78 12.13 15.39 -1.40
N ASP A 79 11.11 16.16 -1.77
CA ASP A 79 9.95 15.64 -2.53
C ASP A 79 10.37 14.92 -3.83
N SER A 80 11.38 15.43 -4.51
CA SER A 80 11.97 14.84 -5.73
C SER A 80 12.52 13.44 -5.55
N GLU A 81 12.84 13.03 -4.31
CA GLU A 81 13.44 11.73 -4.00
C GLU A 81 12.42 10.73 -3.44
N VAL A 82 11.30 11.20 -2.88
CA VAL A 82 10.33 10.36 -2.15
C VAL A 82 9.81 9.21 -3.01
N ALA A 83 9.45 9.49 -4.27
CA ALA A 83 8.91 8.47 -5.17
C ALA A 83 9.93 7.37 -5.46
N ALA A 84 11.18 7.74 -5.79
CA ALA A 84 12.25 6.79 -6.07
C ALA A 84 12.60 5.97 -4.82
N PHE A 85 12.75 6.65 -3.67
CA PHE A 85 13.05 6.01 -2.40
C PHE A 85 11.98 4.98 -1.99
N CYS A 86 10.70 5.38 -1.96
CA CYS A 86 9.63 4.49 -1.54
C CYS A 86 9.47 3.31 -2.50
N THR A 87 9.54 3.56 -3.81
CA THR A 87 9.44 2.51 -4.82
C THR A 87 10.57 1.50 -4.67
N GLY A 88 11.83 1.95 -4.64
CA GLY A 88 12.99 1.08 -4.48
C GLY A 88 12.95 0.30 -3.16
N LEU A 89 12.64 0.98 -2.06
CA LEU A 89 12.52 0.37 -0.73
C LEU A 89 11.47 -0.74 -0.72
N LYS A 90 10.31 -0.50 -1.33
CA LYS A 90 9.19 -1.45 -1.35
C LYS A 90 9.44 -2.65 -2.23
N LEU A 91 10.06 -2.47 -3.39
CA LEU A 91 10.48 -3.59 -4.26
C LEU A 91 11.55 -4.43 -3.58
N PHE A 92 12.57 -3.80 -3.00
CA PHE A 92 13.65 -4.48 -2.29
C PHE A 92 13.15 -5.25 -1.06
N SER A 93 12.29 -4.63 -0.25
CA SER A 93 11.74 -5.25 0.97
C SER A 93 11.01 -6.55 0.68
N GLU A 94 10.26 -6.62 -0.41
CA GLU A 94 9.48 -7.80 -0.80
C GLU A 94 10.40 -8.99 -1.13
N VAL A 95 11.46 -8.74 -1.92
CA VAL A 95 12.50 -9.73 -2.23
C VAL A 95 13.20 -10.19 -0.93
N MET A 96 13.63 -9.23 -0.10
CA MET A 96 14.30 -9.56 1.16
C MET A 96 13.40 -10.38 2.09
N MET A 97 12.10 -10.10 2.18
CA MET A 97 11.16 -10.86 3.04
C MET A 97 10.89 -12.27 2.51
N THR A 98 10.81 -12.41 1.19
CA THR A 98 10.69 -13.70 0.50
C THR A 98 11.91 -14.57 0.78
N HIS A 99 13.11 -13.98 0.68
CA HIS A 99 14.40 -14.66 0.79
C HIS A 99 15.05 -14.52 2.18
N ARG A 100 14.31 -14.11 3.21
CA ARG A 100 14.86 -13.75 4.55
C ARG A 100 15.68 -14.84 5.26
N LYS A 101 15.55 -16.10 4.82
CA LYS A 101 16.28 -17.26 5.37
C LYS A 101 17.61 -17.48 4.67
N GLU A 102 17.91 -16.78 3.58
CA GLU A 102 19.16 -16.92 2.85
C GLU A 102 20.26 -16.07 3.51
N ALA A 103 21.49 -16.57 3.49
CA ALA A 103 22.64 -15.96 4.17
C ALA A 103 22.83 -14.47 3.80
N LEU A 104 22.54 -14.10 2.54
CA LEU A 104 22.64 -12.72 2.06
C LEU A 104 21.75 -11.73 2.83
N PHE A 105 20.57 -12.17 3.29
CA PHE A 105 19.57 -11.30 3.92
C PHE A 105 19.50 -11.45 5.44
N GLN A 106 20.03 -12.54 6.00
CA GLN A 106 19.94 -12.85 7.43
C GLN A 106 20.52 -11.73 8.31
N GLU A 107 21.70 -11.23 7.98
CA GLU A 107 22.38 -10.19 8.76
C GLU A 107 21.79 -8.79 8.52
N LEU A 108 21.24 -8.54 7.32
CA LEU A 108 20.64 -7.26 6.97
C LEU A 108 19.24 -7.07 7.57
N ALA A 109 18.46 -8.15 7.71
CA ALA A 109 17.09 -8.11 8.19
C ALA A 109 16.86 -7.34 9.51
N PRO A 110 17.66 -7.52 10.59
CA PRO A 110 17.47 -6.77 11.83
C PRO A 110 17.70 -5.27 11.65
N ALA A 111 18.81 -4.88 11.01
CA ALA A 111 19.11 -3.47 10.75
C ALA A 111 18.05 -2.82 9.84
N PHE A 112 17.57 -3.55 8.84
CA PHE A 112 16.51 -3.11 7.96
C PHE A 112 15.19 -2.89 8.70
N ARG A 113 14.85 -3.79 9.63
CA ARG A 113 13.66 -3.64 10.48
C ARG A 113 13.73 -2.36 11.32
N ASP A 114 14.87 -2.10 11.95
CA ASP A 114 15.05 -0.91 12.78
C ASP A 114 14.96 0.37 11.94
N PHE A 115 15.55 0.38 10.75
CA PHE A 115 15.38 1.46 9.78
C PHE A 115 13.91 1.70 9.43
N MET A 116 13.15 0.64 9.12
CA MET A 116 11.73 0.74 8.79
C MET A 116 10.89 1.30 9.94
N LEU A 117 11.22 0.99 11.19
CA LEU A 117 10.53 1.54 12.36
C LEU A 117 10.75 3.05 12.48
N ARG A 118 11.98 3.52 12.31
CA ARG A 118 12.34 4.94 12.35
C ARG A 118 11.68 5.71 11.21
N LEU A 119 11.71 5.15 10.00
CA LEU A 119 11.01 5.70 8.83
C LEU A 119 9.49 5.84 9.06
N LYS A 120 8.87 4.82 9.67
CA LYS A 120 7.43 4.85 10.00
C LYS A 120 7.09 5.91 11.03
N ARG A 121 7.99 6.22 11.97
CA ARG A 121 7.84 7.32 12.92
C ARG A 121 8.11 8.70 12.32
N GLY A 122 8.80 8.76 11.18
CA GLY A 122 9.23 10.03 10.60
C GLY A 122 10.38 10.67 11.38
N GLU A 123 11.22 9.86 12.02
CA GLU A 123 12.41 10.36 12.70
C GLU A 123 13.38 10.95 11.67
N THR A 124 13.66 12.24 11.79
CA THR A 124 14.84 12.87 11.17
C THR A 124 16.04 12.69 12.09
N ALA A 125 17.24 12.63 11.52
CA ALA A 125 18.48 12.64 12.30
C ALA A 125 18.58 13.89 13.19
#